data_AF-A0A4Q7NT79-F1
#
_entry.id   AF-A0A4Q7NT79-F1
#
_cell.length_a   1.000
_cell.length_b   1.000
_cell.length_c   1.000
_cell.angle_alpha   90.00
_cell.angle_beta   90.00
_cell.angle_gamma   90.00
#
_symmetry.space_group_name_H-M   'P 1'
#
loop_
_entity.id
_entity.type
_entity.pdbx_description
1 polymer ?
#
loop_
_entity_poly.entity_id
_entity_poly.type
_entity_poly.pdbx_seq_one_letter_code
_entity_poly.pdbx_strand_id
1 'polypeptide(L)'
;MSQVEGVLQEDWDDAGWAGEAPASSGSPAAAPPGVPVLVADRASLVSAAPPTGPAGLLLGRGEDPWPVALALFRPRPTRLVVADLALARVVAFRAMAVGARVAVATTRPEGWAPLLTTAGDGRHRVQVVSGATRAAEGASPHSPLLLVQDRLVQERARVARPGGGGRGAARPDAVRLDAGGPWRCLLTVLRGTGPEAAAVLDAADAALLAADQVELLRQAGERLRVLPTGTPDARAGGHLLLVRGEGVRRLQVEPTELERRMDLR
;
A
#
# COMPACT_ATOMS: atom_id res chain seq x y z
N MET A 1 34.21 -43.21 23.25
CA MET A 1 32.94 -43.10 22.50
C MET A 1 32.42 -41.68 22.70
N SER A 2 33.12 -40.69 22.13
CA SER A 2 32.72 -39.97 20.89
C SER A 2 31.28 -39.46 20.97
N GLN A 3 31.07 -38.16 21.27
CA GLN A 3 30.94 -37.04 20.32
C GLN A 3 29.74 -37.25 19.37
N VAL A 4 28.85 -36.29 19.10
CA VAL A 4 29.13 -34.95 18.59
C VAL A 4 27.97 -33.99 18.91
N GLU A 5 28.34 -32.82 19.40
CA GLU A 5 27.62 -31.54 19.38
C GLU A 5 27.97 -30.85 18.04
N GLY A 6 27.00 -30.30 17.30
CA GLY A 6 27.23 -29.56 16.06
C GLY A 6 25.90 -29.09 15.48
N VAL A 7 25.49 -27.82 15.69
CA VAL A 7 25.85 -26.68 14.84
C VAL A 7 25.52 -26.98 13.37
N LEU A 8 24.27 -26.70 12.98
CA LEU A 8 23.93 -26.45 11.59
C LEU A 8 24.40 -25.03 11.25
N GLN A 9 25.70 -24.94 11.01
CA GLN A 9 26.28 -23.94 10.13
C GLN A 9 26.16 -24.55 8.73
N GLU A 10 25.11 -24.19 8.01
CA GLU A 10 24.98 -24.57 6.61
C GLU A 10 26.05 -23.81 5.83
N ASP A 11 27.12 -24.54 5.51
CA ASP A 11 28.09 -24.25 4.47
C ASP A 11 27.36 -23.91 3.18
N TRP A 12 27.40 -22.63 2.79
CA TRP A 12 26.99 -22.18 1.46
C TRP A 12 28.08 -22.41 0.40
N ASP A 13 29.22 -23.00 0.77
CA ASP A 13 30.43 -22.98 -0.06
C ASP A 13 30.74 -24.29 -0.80
N ASP A 14 29.98 -25.39 -0.62
CA ASP A 14 30.31 -26.67 -1.27
C ASP A 14 29.10 -27.45 -1.86
N ALA A 15 27.99 -26.77 -2.13
CA ALA A 15 27.05 -27.27 -3.13
C ALA A 15 27.66 -27.01 -4.51
N GLY A 16 28.53 -27.92 -4.95
CA GLY A 16 29.08 -28.01 -6.29
C GLY A 16 27.97 -28.04 -7.34
N TRP A 17 27.47 -26.86 -7.71
CA TRP A 17 26.81 -26.62 -8.97
C TRP A 17 27.87 -26.70 -10.06
N ALA A 18 28.32 -27.92 -10.35
CA ALA A 18 28.77 -28.29 -11.69
C ALA A 18 27.53 -28.45 -12.58
N GLY A 19 26.67 -27.44 -12.60
CA GLY A 19 25.76 -27.22 -13.70
C GLY A 19 26.50 -26.29 -14.64
N GLU A 20 27.11 -26.85 -15.68
CA GLU A 20 27.35 -26.11 -16.91
C GLU A 20 26.11 -25.25 -17.16
N ALA A 21 26.26 -23.93 -17.03
CA ALA A 21 25.29 -23.01 -17.58
C ALA A 21 25.07 -23.49 -19.02
N PRO A 22 23.83 -23.77 -19.47
CA PRO A 22 23.64 -24.06 -20.87
C PRO A 22 24.24 -22.87 -21.60
N ALA A 23 25.34 -23.12 -22.32
CA ALA A 23 25.90 -22.14 -23.22
C ALA A 23 24.74 -21.83 -24.17
N SER A 24 24.05 -20.72 -23.91
CA SER A 24 22.97 -20.26 -24.74
C SER A 24 23.66 -19.79 -26.01
N SER A 25 23.95 -20.73 -26.92
CA SER A 25 24.34 -20.50 -28.30
C SER A 25 23.15 -20.00 -29.13
N GLY A 26 22.15 -19.42 -28.46
CA GLY A 26 21.07 -18.69 -29.09
C GLY A 26 21.69 -17.46 -29.72
N SER A 27 22.04 -17.59 -31.00
CA SER A 27 22.34 -16.47 -31.87
C SER A 27 21.26 -15.40 -31.63
N PRO A 28 21.62 -14.14 -31.36
CA PRO A 28 20.63 -13.11 -31.10
C PRO A 28 19.65 -13.10 -32.27
N ALA A 29 18.34 -13.17 -31.97
CA ALA A 29 17.31 -13.06 -32.97
C ALA A 29 17.63 -11.84 -33.84
N ALA A 30 17.84 -12.07 -35.14
CA ALA A 30 18.28 -11.03 -36.06
C ALA A 30 17.32 -9.84 -35.94
N ALA A 31 17.85 -8.69 -35.53
CA ALA A 31 17.05 -7.50 -35.41
C ALA A 31 16.43 -7.16 -36.77
N PRO A 32 15.17 -6.69 -36.81
CA PRO A 32 14.55 -6.27 -38.05
C PRO A 32 15.42 -5.20 -38.75
N PRO A 33 15.52 -5.22 -40.08
CA PRO A 33 16.36 -4.29 -40.82
C PRO A 33 15.98 -2.83 -40.49
N GLY A 34 16.97 -2.03 -40.12
CA GLY A 34 16.80 -0.61 -39.78
C GLY A 34 16.69 -0.30 -38.29
N VAL A 35 16.67 -1.30 -37.39
CA VAL A 35 16.72 -1.06 -35.94
C VAL A 35 18.16 -1.16 -35.45
N PRO A 36 18.74 -0.11 -34.83
CA PRO A 36 20.08 -0.18 -34.28
C PRO A 36 20.13 -1.17 -33.12
N VAL A 37 20.97 -2.20 -33.25
CA VAL A 37 21.30 -3.12 -32.14
C VAL A 37 22.46 -2.52 -31.39
N LEU A 38 22.20 -2.07 -30.16
CA LEU A 38 23.22 -1.58 -29.26
C LEU A 38 23.66 -2.74 -28.35
N VAL A 39 24.92 -3.14 -28.47
CA VAL A 39 25.56 -4.05 -27.51
C VAL A 39 25.91 -3.22 -26.29
N ALA A 40 25.22 -3.47 -25.18
CA ALA A 40 25.49 -2.81 -23.90
C ALA A 40 26.01 -3.85 -22.90
N ASP A 41 27.15 -3.56 -22.28
CA ASP A 41 27.57 -4.31 -21.10
C ASP A 41 26.67 -4.01 -19.89
N ARG A 42 26.76 -4.82 -18.84
CA ARG A 42 25.92 -4.68 -17.65
C ARG A 42 26.07 -3.32 -16.97
N ALA A 43 27.28 -2.74 -16.94
CA ALA A 43 27.53 -1.44 -16.34
C ALA A 43 26.92 -0.31 -17.19
N SER A 44 27.03 -0.41 -18.52
CA SER A 44 26.39 0.49 -19.48
C SER A 44 24.87 0.47 -19.34
N LEU A 45 24.24 -0.70 -19.18
CA LEU A 45 22.80 -0.82 -18.90
C LEU A 45 22.38 -0.19 -17.57
N VAL A 46 23.19 -0.33 -16.52
CA VAL A 46 22.92 0.29 -15.21
C VAL A 46 23.02 1.81 -15.29
N SER A 47 23.96 2.34 -16.07
CA SER A 47 24.10 3.79 -16.30
C SER A 47 23.01 4.38 -17.20
N ALA A 48 22.52 3.57 -18.16
CA ALA A 48 21.45 3.93 -19.09
C ALA A 48 20.06 3.61 -18.54
N ALA A 49 19.97 3.11 -17.30
CA ALA A 49 18.70 2.92 -16.63
C ALA A 49 17.97 4.28 -16.66
N PRO A 50 16.74 4.36 -17.22
CA PRO A 50 16.00 5.59 -17.19
C PRO A 50 15.91 6.05 -15.73
N PRO A 51 15.89 7.37 -15.44
CA PRO A 51 15.69 7.84 -14.09
C PRO A 51 14.36 7.27 -13.61
N THR A 52 14.43 6.18 -12.85
CA THR A 52 13.30 5.62 -12.13
C THR A 52 13.13 6.55 -10.94
N GLY A 53 12.53 7.73 -11.20
CA GLY A 53 11.82 8.46 -10.16
C GLY A 53 10.91 7.46 -9.43
N PRO A 54 10.54 7.71 -8.16
CA PRO A 54 9.90 6.71 -7.32
C PRO A 54 8.74 6.05 -8.06
N ALA A 55 8.96 4.85 -8.59
CA ALA A 55 7.98 4.13 -9.38
C ALA A 55 6.84 3.82 -8.41
N GLY A 56 5.66 4.37 -8.66
CA GLY A 56 4.61 4.34 -7.67
C GLY A 56 3.37 5.10 -8.07
N LEU A 57 2.40 5.07 -7.18
CA LEU A 57 1.15 5.77 -7.35
C LEU A 57 1.36 7.27 -7.13
N LEU A 58 1.02 8.10 -8.12
CA LEU A 58 1.02 9.55 -7.97
C LEU A 58 -0.04 9.97 -6.94
N LEU A 59 0.39 10.60 -5.86
CA LEU A 59 -0.51 11.06 -4.79
C LEU A 59 -0.88 12.53 -4.95
N GLY A 60 0.05 13.38 -5.38
CA GLY A 60 -0.23 14.80 -5.52
C GLY A 60 1.01 15.64 -5.83
N ARG A 61 0.87 16.96 -5.68
CA ARG A 61 1.97 17.92 -5.83
C ARG A 61 2.66 18.17 -4.50
N GLY A 62 3.99 18.11 -4.47
CA GLY A 62 4.79 18.44 -3.28
C GLY A 62 4.99 19.95 -3.11
N GLU A 63 5.76 20.33 -2.09
CA GLU A 63 6.28 21.71 -1.94
C GLU A 63 7.34 22.03 -3.00
N ASP A 64 8.08 21.00 -3.43
CA ASP A 64 9.00 21.06 -4.56
C ASP A 64 8.25 21.01 -5.91
N PRO A 65 8.85 21.42 -7.04
CA PRO A 65 8.24 21.29 -8.37
C PRO A 65 7.95 19.83 -8.77
N TRP A 66 8.35 18.86 -7.94
CA TRP A 66 8.22 17.43 -8.20
C TRP A 66 6.92 16.84 -7.62
N PRO A 67 6.27 15.93 -8.37
CA PRO A 67 5.15 15.18 -7.84
C PRO A 67 5.55 14.26 -6.68
N VAL A 68 4.65 14.09 -5.71
CA VAL A 68 4.80 13.11 -4.64
C VAL A 68 4.15 11.80 -5.07
N ALA A 69 4.96 10.75 -5.19
CA ALA A 69 4.52 9.40 -5.48
C ALA A 69 4.89 8.43 -4.35
N LEU A 70 4.08 7.38 -4.19
CA LEU A 70 4.30 6.31 -3.22
C LEU A 70 4.24 4.94 -3.90
N ALA A 71 5.30 4.15 -3.74
CA ALA A 71 5.39 2.79 -4.25
C ALA A 71 4.51 1.83 -3.43
N LEU A 72 3.20 1.78 -3.73
CA LEU A 72 2.24 0.91 -3.06
C LEU A 72 2.47 -0.57 -3.40
N PHE A 73 2.75 -0.86 -4.67
CA PHE A 73 2.89 -2.21 -5.18
C PHE A 73 4.36 -2.51 -5.44
N ARG A 74 4.93 -3.39 -4.63
CA ARG A 74 6.36 -3.76 -4.66
C ARG A 74 6.50 -5.28 -4.50
N PRO A 75 7.68 -5.89 -4.72
CA PRO A 75 7.96 -7.29 -4.35
C PRO A 75 7.83 -7.62 -2.85
N ARG A 76 7.29 -6.72 -2.04
CA ARG A 76 6.98 -6.85 -0.62
C ARG A 76 5.62 -6.21 -0.32
N PRO A 77 4.88 -6.70 0.69
CA PRO A 77 3.61 -6.10 1.07
C PRO A 77 3.83 -4.66 1.57
N THR A 78 2.86 -3.79 1.30
CA THR A 78 2.84 -2.42 1.81
C THR A 78 1.57 -2.19 2.64
N ARG A 79 1.68 -1.46 3.75
CA ARG A 79 0.56 -1.06 4.61
C ARG A 79 0.48 0.47 4.64
N LEU A 80 -0.61 1.01 4.11
CA LEU A 80 -0.90 2.44 4.06
C LEU A 80 -2.08 2.76 4.99
N VAL A 81 -1.95 3.82 5.77
CA VAL A 81 -3.06 4.41 6.52
C VAL A 81 -3.53 5.67 5.82
N VAL A 82 -4.84 5.87 5.73
CA VAL A 82 -5.43 7.12 5.21
C VAL A 82 -6.45 7.69 6.20
N ALA A 83 -6.52 9.01 6.24
CA ALA A 83 -7.37 9.80 7.14
C ALA A 83 -8.87 9.57 6.97
N ASP A 84 -9.32 9.48 5.73
CA ASP A 84 -10.74 9.51 5.43
C ASP A 84 -11.09 8.73 4.15
N LEU A 85 -12.40 8.63 3.93
CA LEU A 85 -12.98 7.87 2.84
C LEU A 85 -12.80 8.54 1.48
N ALA A 86 -12.84 9.88 1.41
CA ALA A 86 -12.67 10.60 0.16
C ALA A 86 -11.26 10.36 -0.39
N LEU A 87 -10.25 10.54 0.48
CA LEU A 87 -8.87 10.24 0.17
C LEU A 87 -8.67 8.75 -0.19
N ALA A 88 -9.29 7.84 0.56
CA ALA A 88 -9.25 6.41 0.24
C ALA A 88 -9.80 6.10 -1.16
N ARG A 89 -10.92 6.73 -1.56
CA ARG A 89 -11.51 6.59 -2.90
C ARG A 89 -10.59 7.14 -3.97
N VAL A 90 -9.94 8.29 -3.75
CA VAL A 90 -8.94 8.85 -4.70
C VAL A 90 -7.78 7.89 -4.88
N VAL A 91 -7.19 7.39 -3.79
CA VAL A 91 -6.08 6.42 -3.85
C VAL A 91 -6.52 5.13 -4.56
N ALA A 92 -7.71 4.62 -4.25
CA ALA A 92 -8.26 3.44 -4.92
C ALA A 92 -8.49 3.68 -6.41
N PHE A 93 -9.07 4.82 -6.79
CA PHE A 93 -9.31 5.18 -8.18
C PHE A 93 -8.01 5.23 -8.98
N ARG A 94 -6.99 5.89 -8.45
CA ARG A 94 -5.66 5.96 -9.06
C ARG A 94 -5.01 4.59 -9.13
N ALA A 95 -5.18 3.74 -8.11
CA ALA A 95 -4.67 2.38 -8.13
C ALA A 95 -5.26 1.57 -9.29
N MET A 96 -6.55 1.72 -9.59
CA MET A 96 -7.16 1.07 -10.76
C MET A 96 -6.53 1.55 -12.07
N ALA A 97 -6.21 2.85 -12.15
CA ALA A 97 -5.59 3.45 -13.34
C ALA A 97 -4.21 2.84 -13.65
N VAL A 98 -3.47 2.36 -12.64
CA VAL A 98 -2.20 1.62 -12.82
C VAL A 98 -2.39 0.10 -12.93
N GLY A 99 -3.62 -0.37 -13.14
CA GLY A 99 -3.90 -1.79 -13.35
C GLY A 99 -4.27 -2.60 -12.11
N ALA A 100 -4.38 -1.96 -10.93
CA ALA A 100 -4.68 -2.69 -9.71
C ALA A 100 -6.12 -3.20 -9.68
N ARG A 101 -6.29 -4.40 -9.12
CA ARG A 101 -7.58 -4.88 -8.60
C ARG A 101 -7.77 -4.28 -7.21
N VAL A 102 -8.99 -3.89 -6.89
CA VAL A 102 -9.35 -3.28 -5.61
C VAL A 102 -10.37 -4.16 -4.91
N ALA A 103 -10.07 -4.61 -3.71
CA ALA A 103 -11.02 -5.31 -2.86
C ALA A 103 -11.25 -4.50 -1.59
N VAL A 104 -12.48 -4.03 -1.41
CA VAL A 104 -12.90 -3.18 -0.29
C VAL A 104 -13.70 -4.02 0.69
N ALA A 105 -13.17 -4.16 1.90
CA ALA A 105 -13.90 -4.63 3.06
C ALA A 105 -14.42 -3.43 3.83
N THR A 106 -15.75 -3.29 3.92
CA THR A 106 -16.39 -2.14 4.57
C THR A 106 -17.69 -2.54 5.25
N THR A 107 -18.10 -1.79 6.27
CA THR A 107 -19.43 -1.92 6.89
C THR A 107 -20.47 -0.98 6.26
N ARG A 108 -20.07 -0.17 5.29
CA ARG A 108 -20.87 0.88 4.65
C ARG A 108 -20.64 0.90 3.12
N PRO A 109 -21.08 -0.12 2.40
CA PRO A 109 -20.83 -0.28 0.96
C PRO A 109 -21.36 0.88 0.13
N GLU A 110 -22.43 1.54 0.55
CA GLU A 110 -22.97 2.76 -0.05
C GLU A 110 -21.95 3.91 -0.07
N GLY A 111 -21.07 3.94 0.95
CA GLY A 111 -19.91 4.82 1.01
C GLY A 111 -18.86 4.55 -0.06
N TRP A 112 -18.98 3.51 -0.88
CA TRP A 112 -18.08 3.25 -2.00
C TRP A 112 -18.76 3.35 -3.36
N ALA A 113 -20.07 3.62 -3.42
CA ALA A 113 -20.80 3.77 -4.67
C ALA A 113 -20.20 4.83 -5.61
N PRO A 114 -19.76 6.03 -5.13
CA PRO A 114 -19.19 7.03 -6.03
C PRO A 114 -17.93 6.54 -6.76
N LEU A 115 -17.10 5.70 -6.14
CA LEU A 115 -15.96 5.09 -6.81
C LEU A 115 -16.42 4.19 -7.95
N LEU A 116 -17.43 3.34 -7.72
CA LEU A 116 -17.95 2.42 -8.73
C LEU A 116 -18.57 3.16 -9.91
N THR A 117 -19.33 4.22 -9.63
CA THR A 117 -19.91 5.09 -10.67
C THR A 117 -18.83 5.77 -11.50
N THR A 118 -17.82 6.37 -10.86
CA THR A 118 -16.71 7.05 -11.57
C THR A 118 -15.82 6.06 -12.32
N ALA A 119 -15.67 4.83 -11.83
CA ALA A 119 -14.88 3.80 -12.51
C ALA A 119 -15.47 3.36 -13.86
N GLY A 120 -16.78 3.54 -14.08
CA GLY A 120 -17.45 3.17 -15.34
C GLY A 120 -17.25 1.68 -15.66
N ASP A 121 -16.63 1.39 -16.79
CA ASP A 121 -16.30 0.01 -17.21
C ASP A 121 -15.20 -0.62 -16.36
N GLY A 122 -14.32 0.18 -15.76
CA GLY A 122 -13.27 -0.27 -14.84
C GLY A 122 -13.79 -0.88 -13.54
N ARG A 123 -15.10 -0.76 -13.25
CA ARG A 123 -15.73 -1.31 -12.04
C ARG A 123 -15.55 -2.82 -11.88
N HIS A 124 -15.32 -3.57 -12.96
CA HIS A 124 -15.04 -5.02 -12.90
C HIS A 124 -13.78 -5.36 -12.10
N ARG A 125 -12.90 -4.37 -11.87
CA ARG A 125 -11.68 -4.51 -11.04
C ARG A 125 -11.92 -4.19 -9.57
N VAL A 126 -13.12 -3.73 -9.20
CA VAL A 126 -13.47 -3.35 -7.84
C VAL A 126 -14.49 -4.32 -7.28
N GLN A 127 -14.17 -4.90 -6.14
CA GLN A 127 -15.09 -5.68 -5.34
C GLN A 127 -15.33 -4.95 -4.02
N VAL A 128 -16.57 -4.56 -3.74
CA VAL A 128 -16.97 -4.00 -2.44
C VAL A 128 -17.76 -5.05 -1.70
N VAL A 129 -17.30 -5.43 -0.52
CA VAL A 129 -17.90 -6.50 0.29
C VAL A 129 -18.19 -6.01 1.69
N SER A 130 -19.41 -6.29 2.12
CA SER A 130 -19.84 -6.23 3.52
C SER A 130 -19.74 -7.63 4.11
N GLY A 131 -18.71 -7.90 4.91
CA GLY A 131 -18.49 -9.21 5.54
C GLY A 131 -17.34 -10.04 4.94
N ALA A 132 -17.27 -11.32 5.28
CA ALA A 132 -16.13 -12.17 4.95
C ALA A 132 -15.95 -12.33 3.43
N THR A 133 -14.74 -12.01 2.94
CA THR A 133 -14.32 -12.29 1.56
C THR A 133 -12.87 -12.74 1.55
N ARG A 134 -12.58 -13.74 0.73
CA ARG A 134 -11.21 -14.17 0.44
C ARG A 134 -10.57 -13.09 -0.43
N ALA A 135 -9.48 -12.49 0.03
CA ALA A 135 -8.68 -11.59 -0.79
C ALA A 135 -8.37 -12.28 -2.13
N ALA A 136 -8.61 -11.60 -3.24
CA ALA A 136 -8.36 -12.16 -4.56
C ALA A 136 -6.94 -12.76 -4.63
N GLU A 137 -6.84 -14.01 -5.07
CA GLU A 137 -5.56 -14.69 -5.19
C GLU A 137 -4.72 -14.08 -6.33
N GLY A 138 -3.39 -14.27 -6.24
CA GLY A 138 -2.47 -14.00 -7.34
C GLY A 138 -2.18 -12.53 -7.63
N ALA A 139 -1.74 -11.74 -6.64
CA ALA A 139 -1.20 -10.41 -6.91
C ALA A 139 0.14 -10.51 -7.65
N SER A 140 0.36 -9.66 -8.65
CA SER A 140 1.58 -9.67 -9.48
C SER A 140 1.96 -8.24 -9.91
N PRO A 141 3.14 -8.02 -10.49
CA PRO A 141 3.51 -6.69 -11.01
C PRO A 141 2.52 -6.16 -12.05
N HIS A 142 1.89 -7.04 -12.84
CA HIS A 142 0.97 -6.68 -13.93
C HIS A 142 -0.51 -6.70 -13.51
N SER A 143 -0.81 -7.23 -12.33
CA SER A 143 -2.15 -7.22 -11.73
C SER A 143 -2.05 -7.09 -10.21
N PRO A 144 -1.59 -5.92 -9.71
CA PRO A 144 -1.41 -5.71 -8.29
C PRO A 144 -2.77 -5.68 -7.56
N LEU A 145 -2.73 -5.85 -6.25
CA LEU A 145 -3.93 -5.92 -5.43
C LEU A 145 -3.91 -4.84 -4.34
N LEU A 146 -4.89 -3.93 -4.39
CA LEU A 146 -5.20 -3.00 -3.32
C LEU A 146 -6.31 -3.59 -2.46
N LEU A 147 -5.98 -3.86 -1.21
CA LEU A 147 -6.90 -4.31 -0.17
C LEU A 147 -7.29 -3.11 0.66
N VAL A 148 -8.56 -2.71 0.65
CA VAL A 148 -9.04 -1.57 1.44
C VAL A 148 -9.83 -2.08 2.64
N GLN A 149 -9.36 -1.73 3.83
CA GLN A 149 -10.07 -1.96 5.08
C GLN A 149 -10.69 -0.65 5.55
N ASP A 150 -11.96 -0.44 5.22
CA ASP A 150 -12.74 0.73 5.63
C ASP A 150 -13.57 0.40 6.86
N ARG A 151 -12.99 0.63 8.06
CA ARG A 151 -13.70 0.44 9.32
C ARG A 151 -14.35 1.73 9.76
N LEU A 152 -15.66 1.70 10.00
CA LEU A 152 -16.25 2.62 10.96
C LEU A 152 -15.73 2.18 12.34
N VAL A 153 -14.90 3.00 12.98
CA VAL A 153 -14.60 2.86 14.42
C VAL A 153 -15.90 3.12 15.17
N GLN A 154 -16.77 2.11 15.23
CA GLN A 154 -17.93 1.96 16.10
C GLN A 154 -18.34 0.48 16.15
N GLU A 155 -17.44 -0.37 16.64
CA GLU A 155 -17.88 -1.22 17.74
C GLU A 155 -17.72 -0.40 19.02
N ARG A 156 -18.63 0.56 19.24
CA ARG A 156 -18.85 1.06 20.60
C ARG A 156 -19.08 -0.19 21.43
N ALA A 157 -18.28 -0.33 22.48
CA ALA A 157 -18.57 -1.21 23.60
C ALA A 157 -20.08 -1.25 23.80
N ARG A 158 -20.73 -2.37 23.45
CA ARG A 158 -21.98 -2.69 24.11
C ARG A 158 -21.56 -2.81 25.56
N VAL A 159 -21.96 -1.83 26.37
CA VAL A 159 -21.87 -1.88 27.82
C VAL A 159 -22.27 -3.29 28.21
N ALA A 160 -21.31 -4.09 28.66
CA ALA A 160 -21.61 -5.35 29.28
C ALA A 160 -22.51 -4.99 30.47
N ARG A 161 -23.79 -5.33 30.40
CA ARG A 161 -24.62 -5.33 31.59
C ARG A 161 -23.89 -6.21 32.60
N PRO A 162 -23.53 -5.71 33.79
CA PRO A 162 -22.95 -6.56 34.81
C PRO A 162 -24.04 -7.58 35.19
N GLY A 163 -23.87 -8.84 34.77
CA GLY A 163 -24.81 -9.92 35.08
C GLY A 163 -24.95 -11.05 34.07
N GLY A 164 -24.41 -10.95 32.85
CA GLY A 164 -24.49 -12.04 31.86
C GLY A 164 -23.26 -12.96 31.86
N GLY A 165 -23.30 -14.05 32.62
CA GLY A 165 -22.23 -15.04 32.65
C GLY A 165 -22.04 -15.79 31.33
N GLY A 166 -20.78 -15.83 30.86
CA GLY A 166 -20.18 -17.03 30.27
C GLY A 166 -20.57 -17.44 28.84
N ARG A 167 -19.88 -16.86 27.85
CA ARG A 167 -18.96 -17.56 26.92
C ARG A 167 -18.35 -16.47 26.04
N GLY A 168 -17.03 -16.41 25.94
CA GLY A 168 -16.35 -15.52 24.99
C GLY A 168 -16.80 -15.86 23.58
N ALA A 169 -17.82 -15.16 23.09
CA ALA A 169 -18.23 -15.24 21.70
C ALA A 169 -17.10 -14.62 20.89
N ALA A 170 -16.40 -15.46 20.11
CA ALA A 170 -15.47 -14.99 19.09
C ALA A 170 -16.19 -13.91 18.28
N ARG A 171 -15.61 -12.70 18.27
CA ARG A 171 -16.15 -11.49 17.64
C ARG A 171 -16.38 -11.79 16.15
N PRO A 172 -17.62 -12.02 15.69
CA PRO A 172 -17.85 -12.34 14.29
C PRO A 172 -17.74 -11.02 13.49
N ASP A 173 -17.19 -11.11 12.28
CA ASP A 173 -17.24 -10.08 11.23
C ASP A 173 -16.15 -9.01 11.13
N ALA A 174 -15.08 -9.06 11.93
CA ALA A 174 -13.90 -8.24 11.63
C ALA A 174 -13.16 -8.82 10.40
N VAL A 175 -13.57 -8.42 9.20
CA VAL A 175 -12.88 -8.76 7.95
C VAL A 175 -11.42 -8.34 8.10
N ARG A 176 -10.53 -9.32 8.07
CA ARG A 176 -9.08 -9.11 8.04
C ARG A 176 -8.61 -9.43 6.64
N LEU A 177 -8.34 -8.38 5.87
CA LEU A 177 -7.66 -8.53 4.60
C LEU A 177 -6.19 -8.83 4.90
N ASP A 178 -5.72 -9.98 4.43
CA ASP A 178 -4.32 -10.33 4.58
C ASP A 178 -3.49 -9.61 3.50
N ALA A 179 -2.73 -8.61 3.96
CA ALA A 179 -1.75 -7.90 3.13
C ALA A 179 -0.57 -8.80 2.73
N GLY A 180 -0.40 -9.96 3.37
CA GLY A 180 0.72 -10.87 3.19
C GLY A 180 0.94 -11.20 1.72
N GLY A 181 2.14 -10.93 1.24
CA GLY A 181 2.59 -11.28 -0.11
C GLY A 181 3.07 -10.08 -0.95
N PRO A 182 3.82 -10.36 -2.03
CA PRO A 182 4.31 -9.33 -2.94
C PRO A 182 3.14 -8.69 -3.71
N TRP A 183 3.34 -7.44 -4.13
CA TRP A 183 2.43 -6.65 -4.96
C TRP A 183 1.04 -6.40 -4.35
N ARG A 184 0.97 -6.53 -3.03
CA ARG A 184 -0.22 -6.26 -2.22
C ARG A 184 -0.04 -5.01 -1.39
N CYS A 185 -1.05 -4.15 -1.40
CA CYS A 185 -1.13 -3.00 -0.52
C CYS A 185 -2.38 -3.10 0.34
N LEU A 186 -2.24 -3.09 1.67
CA LEU A 186 -3.36 -2.92 2.59
C LEU A 186 -3.49 -1.44 2.94
N LEU A 187 -4.56 -0.83 2.44
CA LEU A 187 -4.97 0.53 2.78
C LEU A 187 -6.02 0.45 3.90
N THR A 188 -5.72 1.03 5.06
CA THR A 188 -6.67 1.13 6.16
C THR A 188 -7.19 2.56 6.28
N VAL A 189 -8.51 2.73 6.21
CA VAL A 189 -9.16 4.01 6.49
C VAL A 189 -9.32 4.14 7.98
N LEU A 190 -8.60 5.07 8.58
CA LEU A 190 -8.54 5.20 10.02
C LEU A 190 -9.43 6.34 10.51
N ARG A 191 -10.31 6.04 11.46
CA ARG A 191 -11.26 7.02 12.02
C ARG A 191 -11.07 7.14 13.52
N GLY A 192 -10.32 8.14 13.96
CA GLY A 192 -10.05 8.40 15.38
C GLY A 192 -8.68 7.94 15.85
N THR A 193 -8.41 8.15 17.15
CA THR A 193 -7.05 8.15 17.74
C THR A 193 -6.89 7.14 18.88
N GLY A 194 -7.81 6.16 18.98
CA GLY A 194 -7.82 5.16 20.05
C GLY A 194 -6.70 4.10 19.97
N PRO A 195 -6.71 3.10 20.86
CA PRO A 195 -5.70 2.04 20.89
C PRO A 195 -5.70 1.14 19.64
N GLU A 196 -6.85 0.96 18.97
CA GLU A 196 -6.89 0.26 17.68
C GLU A 196 -6.16 1.06 16.60
N ALA A 197 -6.31 2.39 16.61
CA ALA A 197 -5.59 3.29 15.72
C ALA A 197 -4.07 3.20 15.93
N ALA A 198 -3.66 3.14 17.20
CA ALA A 198 -2.26 2.92 17.56
C ALA A 198 -1.70 1.64 16.94
N ALA A 199 -2.38 0.50 17.14
CA ALA A 199 -1.93 -0.79 16.63
C ALA A 199 -1.84 -0.82 15.09
N VAL A 200 -2.77 -0.16 14.39
CA VAL A 200 -2.72 -0.02 12.93
C VAL A 200 -1.52 0.82 12.49
N LEU A 201 -1.26 1.94 13.15
CA LEU A 201 -0.11 2.80 12.86
C LEU A 201 1.23 2.12 13.19
N ASP A 202 1.29 1.30 14.24
CA ASP A 202 2.47 0.51 14.60
C ASP A 202 2.86 -0.49 13.50
N ALA A 203 1.87 -1.05 12.79
CA ALA A 203 2.09 -1.95 11.67
C ALA A 203 2.26 -1.26 10.32
N ALA A 204 1.93 0.03 10.20
CA ALA A 204 1.91 0.75 8.92
C ALA A 204 3.33 1.06 8.40
N ASP A 205 3.48 1.08 7.07
CA ASP A 205 4.70 1.55 6.39
C ASP A 205 4.62 3.05 6.09
N ALA A 206 3.41 3.55 5.85
CA ALA A 206 3.15 4.97 5.60
C ALA A 206 1.76 5.39 6.08
N ALA A 207 1.58 6.69 6.34
CA ALA A 207 0.29 7.32 6.59
C ALA A 207 0.13 8.58 5.73
N LEU A 208 -1.02 8.72 5.08
CA LEU A 208 -1.42 9.89 4.32
C LEU A 208 -2.59 10.57 5.04
N LEU A 209 -2.29 11.68 5.71
CA LEU A 209 -3.19 12.32 6.67
C LEU A 209 -3.44 13.78 6.30
N ALA A 210 -4.63 14.31 6.59
CA ALA A 210 -4.90 15.72 6.41
C ALA A 210 -4.14 16.55 7.47
N ALA A 211 -3.68 17.75 7.09
CA ALA A 211 -2.84 18.61 7.95
C ALA A 211 -3.58 19.09 9.23
N ASP A 212 -4.91 19.13 9.21
CA ASP A 212 -5.76 19.53 10.33
C ASP A 212 -5.99 18.42 11.36
N GLN A 213 -5.63 17.17 11.05
CA GLN A 213 -5.76 16.03 11.97
C GLN A 213 -4.57 15.93 12.94
N VAL A 214 -4.34 17.01 13.70
CA VAL A 214 -3.15 17.21 14.54
C VAL A 214 -2.86 16.02 15.47
N GLU A 215 -3.87 15.48 16.14
CA GLU A 215 -3.67 14.38 17.08
C GLU A 215 -3.29 13.07 16.39
N LEU A 216 -3.91 12.78 15.24
CA LEU A 216 -3.59 11.60 14.46
C LEU A 216 -2.20 11.73 13.81
N LEU A 217 -1.83 12.93 13.36
CA LEU A 217 -0.50 13.25 12.86
C LEU A 217 0.58 13.04 13.92
N ARG A 218 0.35 13.53 15.15
CA ARG A 218 1.25 13.33 16.29
C ARG A 218 1.43 11.83 16.57
N GLN A 219 0.32 11.10 16.66
CA GLN A 219 0.32 9.65 16.90
C GLN A 219 1.05 8.88 15.80
N ALA A 220 0.87 9.27 14.53
CA ALA A 220 1.53 8.66 13.38
C ALA A 220 3.02 8.98 13.35
N GLY A 221 3.42 10.22 13.61
CA GLY A 221 4.83 10.63 13.67
C GLY A 221 5.64 9.82 14.69
N GLU A 222 5.08 9.64 15.89
CA GLU A 222 5.68 8.81 16.94
C GLU A 222 5.85 7.34 16.51
N ARG A 223 4.81 6.74 15.94
CA ARG A 223 4.77 5.28 15.64
C ARG A 223 5.49 4.89 14.37
N LEU A 224 5.44 5.74 13.36
CA LEU A 224 6.21 5.58 12.12
C LEU A 224 7.68 6.00 12.31
N ARG A 225 8.05 6.52 13.49
CA ARG A 225 9.42 6.97 13.81
C ARG A 225 9.94 7.94 12.75
N VAL A 226 9.10 8.90 12.40
CA VAL A 226 9.43 9.87 11.35
C VAL A 226 10.27 10.97 11.98
N LEU A 227 11.45 11.22 11.40
CA LEU A 227 12.28 12.32 11.84
C LEU A 227 11.57 13.65 11.52
N PRO A 228 11.59 14.64 12.43
CA PRO A 228 10.99 15.94 12.17
C PRO A 228 11.77 16.66 11.06
N THR A 229 11.32 16.50 9.82
CA THR A 229 11.79 17.29 8.68
C THR A 229 10.96 18.57 8.61
N GLY A 230 11.40 19.59 9.34
CA GLY A 230 10.71 20.88 9.46
C GLY A 230 9.39 20.78 10.25
N THR A 231 9.05 21.83 10.99
CA THR A 231 7.72 21.96 11.58
C THR A 231 6.70 22.13 10.44
N PRO A 232 5.76 21.20 10.24
CA PRO A 232 4.70 21.42 9.29
C PRO A 232 3.88 22.62 9.76
N ASP A 233 3.87 23.72 8.99
CA ASP A 233 2.93 24.81 9.25
C ASP A 233 1.51 24.28 9.05
N ALA A 234 0.78 24.12 10.16
CA ALA A 234 -0.59 23.62 10.17
C ALA A 234 -1.58 24.58 9.47
N ARG A 235 -1.15 25.79 9.10
CA ARG A 235 -2.02 26.85 8.57
C ARG A 235 -2.32 26.76 7.08
N ALA A 236 -1.61 25.93 6.33
CA ALA A 236 -1.92 25.65 4.93
C ALA A 236 -2.65 24.32 4.83
N GLY A 237 -3.92 24.33 4.41
CA GLY A 237 -4.67 23.10 4.09
C GLY A 237 -3.86 22.16 3.18
N GLY A 238 -4.15 20.86 3.21
CA GLY A 238 -3.41 19.86 2.43
C GLY A 238 -3.20 18.56 3.20
N HIS A 239 -2.31 17.72 2.67
CA HIS A 239 -2.03 16.39 3.22
C HIS A 239 -0.55 16.22 3.55
N LEU A 240 -0.27 15.41 4.56
CA LEU A 240 1.06 14.99 4.95
C LEU A 240 1.21 13.50 4.70
N LEU A 241 2.25 13.12 3.96
CA LEU A 241 2.70 11.75 3.80
C LEU A 241 3.84 11.48 4.77
N LEU A 242 3.59 10.62 5.74
CA LEU A 242 4.56 10.13 6.71
C LEU A 242 5.02 8.74 6.24
N VAL A 243 6.32 8.55 6.01
CA VAL A 243 6.89 7.24 5.65
C VAL A 243 7.81 6.75 6.74
N ARG A 244 7.64 5.49 7.16
CA ARG A 244 8.36 4.89 8.28
C ARG A 244 9.87 5.03 8.10
N GLY A 245 10.53 5.71 9.05
CA GLY A 245 11.97 5.89 9.08
C GLY A 245 12.56 6.80 7.99
N GLU A 246 11.74 7.42 7.14
CA GLU A 246 12.23 8.34 6.09
C GLU A 246 12.03 9.80 6.49
N GLY A 247 10.78 10.27 6.50
CA GLY A 247 10.48 11.69 6.68
C GLY A 247 9.01 12.03 6.44
N VAL A 248 8.67 13.30 6.67
CA VAL A 248 7.35 13.86 6.36
C VAL A 248 7.44 14.62 5.05
N ARG A 249 6.54 14.33 4.11
CA ARG A 249 6.38 15.08 2.87
C ARG A 249 5.02 15.76 2.85
N ARG A 250 4.98 17.07 2.63
CA ARG A 250 3.72 17.76 2.34
C ARG A 250 3.32 17.52 0.89
N LEU A 251 2.02 17.33 0.68
CA LEU A 251 1.44 17.33 -0.65
C LEU A 251 0.04 17.93 -0.69
N GLN A 252 -0.31 18.46 -1.86
CA GLN A 252 -1.69 18.70 -2.24
C GLN A 252 -2.18 17.54 -3.09
N VAL A 253 -3.17 16.81 -2.58
CA VAL A 253 -3.96 15.90 -3.40
C VAL A 253 -4.87 16.79 -4.23
N GLU A 254 -4.49 17.02 -5.49
CA GLU A 254 -5.33 17.74 -6.45
C GLU A 254 -6.16 16.69 -7.22
N PRO A 255 -7.45 16.52 -6.89
CA PRO A 255 -8.24 15.50 -7.55
C PRO A 255 -8.50 15.93 -9.00
N THR A 256 -8.38 14.99 -9.94
CA THR A 256 -8.80 15.19 -11.33
C THR A 256 -10.30 15.48 -11.42
N GLU A 257 -10.79 15.90 -12.60
CA GLU A 257 -12.22 16.14 -12.77
C GLU A 257 -13.07 14.90 -12.48
N LEU A 258 -12.60 13.71 -12.87
CA LEU A 258 -13.26 12.45 -12.56
C LEU A 258 -13.22 12.17 -11.06
N GLU A 259 -12.09 12.41 -10.40
CA GLU A 259 -11.95 12.18 -8.96
C GLU A 259 -12.87 13.10 -8.14
N ARG A 260 -13.04 14.36 -8.55
CA ARG A 260 -13.97 15.31 -7.90
C ARG A 260 -15.43 14.85 -7.94
N ARG A 261 -15.83 14.02 -8.91
CA ARG A 261 -17.19 13.43 -8.97
C ARG A 261 -17.43 12.43 -7.84
N MET A 262 -16.39 11.97 -7.15
CA MET A 262 -16.52 11.08 -5.98
C MET A 262 -16.82 11.82 -4.67
N ASP A 263 -16.66 13.15 -4.64
CA ASP A 263 -16.82 14.02 -3.47
C ASP A 263 -18.21 14.66 -3.36
N LEU A 264 -19.25 13.99 -3.87
CA LEU A 264 -20.63 14.49 -3.76
C LEU A 264 -20.99 14.69 -2.28
N ARG A 265 -21.06 15.97 -1.91
CA ARG A 265 -21.44 16.50 -0.59
C ARG A 265 -22.81 16.03 -0.17
#